data_AF-A0A958LHB0-F1
#
_entry.id   AF-A0A958LHB0-F1
#
_cell.length_a   1.000
_cell.length_b   1.000
_cell.length_c   1.000
_cell.angle_alpha   90.00
_cell.angle_beta   90.00
_cell.angle_gamma   90.00
#
_symmetry.space_group_name_H-M   'P 1'
#
loop_
_entity.id
_entity.type
_entity.pdbx_description
1 polymer ?
#
loop_
_entity_poly.entity_id
_entity_poly.type
_entity_poly.pdbx_seq_one_letter_code
_entity_poly.pdbx_strand_id
1 'polypeptide(L)'
;MKLGKFLLSLLFLVFVAEIIIISPKDVDDQAEVGAGAGDQEAQAVDNQRSAVEQLMRGAHLVETRDGEKEWELWAESATAYKQKPLWSLVKVKTRIYGDDGVYFVVTGEEGAIDVKTKDMTIKGEVKIRSSNGYVFKTDEMTYHSQNRFLMAPLAVTMWGPRDDQGHSLFLKGRSMEADMSSSQMRVNKEVKGEKVFPKAKVLLIRSQQAIFSGKSNSARFVGDVVMDYETMRITGPEAIFEYAQKTDLVKSVQVVGGVRVSDRDKWATSQNMNVNFDLDRYVFRGSPRVVQNNDELLGEEIVFLDGGRKVEVFKAKAKVDDLRLERTN
;
A
#
# COMPACT_ATOMS: atom_id res chain seq x y z
N MET A 1 24.97 15.08 -52.16
CA MET A 1 24.00 14.16 -51.55
C MET A 1 24.76 13.21 -50.62
N LYS A 2 24.31 13.11 -49.36
CA LYS A 2 24.83 12.27 -48.25
C LYS A 2 26.21 12.62 -47.68
N LEU A 3 26.21 13.55 -46.72
CA LEU A 3 27.21 13.61 -45.65
C LEU A 3 26.43 13.69 -44.33
N GLY A 4 26.47 12.64 -43.54
CA GLY A 4 25.74 12.59 -42.27
C GLY A 4 25.52 11.15 -41.83
N LYS A 5 26.35 10.71 -40.88
CA LYS A 5 26.17 9.63 -39.88
C LYS A 5 27.55 9.05 -39.53
N PHE A 6 28.32 9.71 -38.66
CA PHE A 6 29.38 9.04 -37.89
C PHE A 6 29.89 9.84 -36.67
N LEU A 7 29.03 10.64 -36.03
CA LEU A 7 29.47 11.56 -34.96
C LEU A 7 28.58 11.51 -33.71
N LEU A 8 28.17 10.31 -33.28
CA LEU A 8 27.46 10.13 -32.02
C LEU A 8 27.79 8.78 -31.36
N SER A 9 29.04 8.57 -31.01
CA SER A 9 29.45 7.48 -30.10
C SER A 9 30.72 7.89 -29.35
N LEU A 10 30.68 9.02 -28.66
CA LEU A 10 31.73 9.41 -27.72
C LEU A 10 31.19 10.41 -26.71
N LEU A 11 30.39 9.97 -25.74
CA LEU A 11 30.27 10.67 -24.45
C LEU A 11 29.57 9.76 -23.43
N PHE A 12 30.36 9.01 -22.66
CA PHE A 12 30.08 8.80 -21.23
C PHE A 12 31.37 8.27 -20.59
N LEU A 13 32.06 9.14 -19.86
CA LEU A 13 33.35 8.90 -19.23
C LEU A 13 33.18 9.15 -17.72
N VAL A 14 33.31 8.04 -16.96
CA VAL A 14 33.98 7.90 -15.64
C VAL A 14 33.35 8.53 -14.38
N PHE A 15 33.01 7.65 -13.43
CA PHE A 15 33.68 7.59 -12.11
C PHE A 15 33.68 6.13 -11.61
N VAL A 16 34.79 5.43 -11.80
CA VAL A 16 35.11 4.18 -11.08
C VAL A 16 36.40 4.45 -10.35
N ALA A 17 36.34 4.45 -9.02
CA ALA A 17 37.52 4.49 -8.17
C ALA A 17 38.04 3.04 -8.02
N GLU A 18 39.19 2.76 -8.64
CA GLU A 18 39.96 1.53 -8.40
C GLU A 18 40.69 1.59 -7.07
N ILE A 19 40.63 0.50 -6.31
CA ILE A 19 41.73 0.05 -5.44
C ILE A 19 42.00 -1.43 -5.78
N ILE A 20 43.19 -1.66 -6.33
CA ILE A 20 43.83 -2.93 -6.73
C ILE A 20 44.44 -3.57 -5.45
N ILE A 21 44.49 -4.88 -5.14
CA ILE A 21 45.31 -6.01 -5.67
C ILE A 21 45.02 -7.24 -4.76
N ILE A 22 44.93 -8.47 -5.30
CA ILE A 22 45.77 -9.66 -4.95
C ILE A 22 45.49 -10.86 -5.90
N SER A 23 46.53 -11.14 -6.70
CA SER A 23 47.08 -12.37 -7.34
C SER A 23 46.21 -13.61 -7.63
N PRO A 24 46.29 -14.18 -8.85
CA PRO A 24 45.89 -15.56 -9.11
C PRO A 24 47.04 -16.54 -8.76
N LYS A 25 46.70 -17.76 -8.37
CA LYS A 25 47.59 -18.93 -8.40
C LYS A 25 46.90 -20.03 -9.20
N ASP A 26 47.69 -20.60 -10.10
CA ASP A 26 47.32 -21.58 -11.12
C ASP A 26 47.11 -23.02 -10.58
N VAL A 27 46.18 -23.70 -11.26
CA VAL A 27 46.15 -25.11 -11.71
C VAL A 27 46.22 -26.23 -10.67
N ASP A 28 45.18 -27.09 -10.68
CA ASP A 28 45.40 -28.53 -10.67
C ASP A 28 44.42 -29.21 -11.64
N ASP A 29 44.98 -29.94 -12.60
CA ASP A 29 44.30 -30.75 -13.61
C ASP A 29 44.39 -32.22 -13.17
N GLN A 30 43.35 -32.97 -13.53
CA GLN A 30 43.24 -34.44 -13.61
C GLN A 30 42.46 -35.17 -12.51
N ALA A 31 41.25 -35.60 -12.91
CA ALA A 31 40.82 -36.99 -12.76
C ALA A 31 39.89 -37.34 -13.93
N GLU A 32 40.33 -38.29 -14.76
CA GLU A 32 39.57 -38.82 -15.89
C GLU A 32 38.48 -39.82 -15.46
N VAL A 33 37.29 -39.61 -16.05
CA VAL A 33 36.31 -40.58 -16.58
C VAL A 33 35.60 -41.55 -15.62
N GLY A 34 34.36 -41.18 -15.29
CA GLY A 34 33.21 -42.09 -15.22
C GLY A 34 32.22 -41.69 -16.32
N ALA A 35 32.09 -42.52 -17.35
CA ALA A 35 31.31 -42.25 -18.55
C ALA A 35 29.80 -42.44 -18.33
N GLY A 36 29.01 -41.50 -18.88
CA GLY A 36 27.60 -41.69 -19.21
C GLY A 36 26.64 -40.77 -18.46
N ALA A 37 26.03 -39.84 -19.20
CA ALA A 37 24.90 -38.96 -18.82
C ALA A 37 25.23 -37.54 -18.28
N GLY A 38 26.38 -36.94 -18.61
CA GLY A 38 26.74 -35.57 -18.18
C GLY A 38 26.67 -34.46 -19.24
N ASP A 39 26.59 -34.81 -20.53
CA ASP A 39 26.88 -33.83 -21.60
C ASP A 39 25.77 -32.82 -21.86
N GLN A 40 24.52 -33.12 -21.49
CA GLN A 40 23.39 -32.20 -21.69
C GLN A 40 23.26 -31.16 -20.57
N GLU A 41 23.68 -31.48 -19.34
CA GLU A 41 23.70 -30.52 -18.22
C GLU A 41 24.95 -29.64 -18.25
N ALA A 42 26.12 -30.19 -18.63
CA ALA A 42 27.35 -29.43 -18.77
C ALA A 42 27.29 -28.41 -19.92
N GLN A 43 26.67 -28.76 -21.05
CA GLN A 43 26.49 -27.85 -22.20
C GLN A 43 25.44 -26.76 -21.95
N ALA A 44 24.41 -27.03 -21.13
CA ALA A 44 23.42 -26.02 -20.76
C ALA A 44 24.01 -24.94 -19.83
N VAL A 45 24.89 -25.34 -18.90
CA VAL A 45 25.59 -24.43 -17.99
C VAL A 45 26.70 -23.64 -18.71
N ASP A 46 27.41 -24.25 -19.67
CA ASP A 46 28.44 -23.59 -20.48
C ASP A 46 27.84 -22.59 -21.51
N ASN A 47 26.71 -22.92 -22.14
CA ASN A 47 25.97 -21.99 -23.00
C ASN A 47 25.39 -20.79 -22.24
N GLN A 48 25.02 -20.95 -20.96
CA GLN A 48 24.59 -19.81 -20.14
C GLN A 48 25.76 -18.89 -19.76
N ARG A 49 26.97 -19.44 -19.53
CA ARG A 49 28.17 -18.64 -19.22
C ARG A 49 28.72 -17.89 -20.43
N SER A 50 28.68 -18.49 -21.63
CA SER A 50 29.13 -17.84 -22.88
C SER A 50 28.18 -16.72 -23.38
N ALA A 51 26.95 -16.68 -22.85
CA ALA A 51 25.95 -15.65 -23.10
C ALA A 51 26.03 -14.44 -22.13
N VAL A 52 26.77 -14.54 -21.03
CA VAL A 52 27.00 -13.39 -20.14
C VAL A 52 27.92 -12.39 -20.84
N GLU A 53 27.47 -11.15 -20.93
CA GLU A 53 28.26 -10.04 -21.48
C GLU A 53 28.98 -9.28 -20.37
N GLN A 54 28.28 -9.02 -19.26
CA GLN A 54 28.83 -8.30 -18.13
C GLN A 54 28.28 -8.88 -16.83
N LEU A 55 29.17 -9.05 -15.85
CA LEU A 55 28.81 -9.41 -14.48
C LEU A 55 29.44 -8.39 -13.54
N MET A 56 28.64 -7.82 -12.65
CA MET A 56 29.10 -6.91 -11.60
C MET A 56 28.67 -7.43 -10.23
N ARG A 57 29.56 -7.26 -9.26
CA ARG A 57 29.30 -7.55 -7.84
C ARG A 57 29.24 -6.24 -7.07
N GLY A 58 28.28 -6.09 -6.18
CA GLY A 58 28.05 -4.85 -5.44
C GLY A 58 27.59 -3.70 -6.33
N ALA A 59 26.54 -3.92 -7.13
CA ALA A 59 26.04 -2.90 -8.04
C ALA A 59 25.30 -1.79 -7.29
N HIS A 60 25.58 -0.53 -7.63
CA HIS A 60 24.81 0.65 -7.22
C HIS A 60 24.54 1.51 -8.45
N LEU A 61 23.27 1.73 -8.76
CA LEU A 61 22.81 2.56 -9.88
C LEU A 61 21.95 3.71 -9.35
N VAL A 62 22.10 4.88 -9.96
CA VAL A 62 21.35 6.09 -9.62
C VAL A 62 20.78 6.66 -10.91
N GLU A 63 19.48 6.95 -10.88
CA GLU A 63 18.79 7.61 -11.98
C GLU A 63 18.30 8.99 -11.53
N THR A 64 18.44 9.97 -12.42
CA THR A 64 18.05 11.35 -12.16
C THR A 64 17.13 11.87 -13.25
N ARG A 65 16.10 12.62 -12.84
CA ARG A 65 15.20 13.35 -13.74
C ARG A 65 15.20 14.81 -13.33
N ASP A 66 15.39 15.70 -14.29
CA ASP A 66 15.40 17.16 -14.07
C ASP A 66 16.36 17.63 -12.95
N GLY A 67 17.47 16.90 -12.76
CA GLY A 67 18.48 17.19 -11.74
C GLY A 67 18.18 16.60 -10.36
N GLU A 68 17.01 15.99 -10.15
CA GLU A 68 16.63 15.32 -8.91
C GLU A 68 16.74 13.80 -9.04
N LYS A 69 17.02 13.11 -7.93
CA LYS A 69 17.08 11.64 -7.93
C LYS A 69 15.68 11.06 -8.11
N GLU A 70 15.49 10.27 -9.16
CA GLU A 70 14.24 9.54 -9.39
C GLU A 70 14.24 8.24 -8.57
N TRP A 71 15.34 7.48 -8.64
CA TRP A 71 15.54 6.29 -7.83
C TRP A 71 17.02 5.93 -7.68
N GLU A 72 17.29 5.12 -6.66
CA GLU A 72 18.60 4.51 -6.38
C GLU A 72 18.42 3.00 -6.19
N LEU A 73 19.28 2.20 -6.79
CA LEU A 73 19.21 0.74 -6.75
C LEU A 73 20.53 0.16 -6.27
N TRP A 74 20.46 -0.76 -5.33
CA TRP A 74 21.56 -1.59 -4.84
C TRP A 74 21.24 -3.06 -5.09
N ALA A 75 22.24 -3.82 -5.52
CA ALA A 75 22.14 -5.25 -5.69
C ALA A 75 23.46 -5.95 -5.33
N GLU A 76 23.38 -7.17 -4.82
CA GLU A 76 24.56 -8.00 -4.55
C GLU A 76 25.30 -8.33 -5.86
N SER A 77 24.55 -8.61 -6.92
CA SER A 77 25.10 -8.75 -8.26
C SER A 77 24.15 -8.26 -9.34
N ALA A 78 24.73 -7.87 -10.48
CA ALA A 78 24.02 -7.49 -11.68
C ALA A 78 24.64 -8.18 -12.89
N THR A 79 23.83 -8.88 -13.67
CA THR A 79 24.26 -9.63 -14.85
C THR A 79 23.54 -9.11 -16.09
N ALA A 80 24.31 -8.70 -17.09
CA ALA A 80 23.84 -8.40 -18.44
C ALA A 80 24.15 -9.59 -19.36
N TYR A 81 23.15 -10.03 -20.12
CA TYR A 81 23.31 -11.10 -21.10
C TYR A 81 23.30 -10.52 -22.50
N LYS A 82 24.10 -11.11 -23.40
CA LYS A 82 24.13 -10.75 -24.82
C LYS A 82 22.70 -10.81 -25.39
N GLN A 83 22.34 -9.78 -26.15
CA GLN A 83 21.05 -9.67 -26.84
C GLN A 83 19.81 -9.57 -25.94
N LYS A 84 19.96 -9.41 -24.60
CA LYS A 84 18.83 -9.10 -23.71
C LYS A 84 18.90 -7.63 -23.28
N PRO A 85 17.79 -6.85 -23.40
CA PRO A 85 17.76 -5.47 -22.92
C PRO A 85 17.63 -5.36 -21.39
N LEU A 86 17.63 -6.49 -20.67
CA LEU A 86 17.40 -6.55 -19.24
C LEU A 86 18.65 -6.96 -18.48
N TRP A 87 18.90 -6.23 -17.40
CA TRP A 87 19.87 -6.63 -16.39
C TRP A 87 19.17 -7.44 -15.32
N SER A 88 19.72 -8.62 -15.01
CA SER A 88 19.24 -9.48 -13.92
C SER A 88 19.99 -9.15 -12.64
N LEU A 89 19.28 -9.00 -11.54
CA LEU A 89 19.78 -8.50 -10.26
C LEU A 89 19.50 -9.52 -9.15
N VAL A 90 20.43 -9.66 -8.22
CA VAL A 90 20.30 -10.54 -7.05
C VAL A 90 20.34 -9.69 -5.77
N LYS A 91 19.45 -10.00 -4.82
CA LYS A 91 19.27 -9.29 -3.54
C LYS A 91 19.14 -7.78 -3.73
N VAL A 92 17.97 -7.37 -4.22
CA VAL A 92 17.72 -6.00 -4.65
C VAL A 92 17.18 -5.16 -3.50
N LYS A 93 17.71 -3.94 -3.40
CA LYS A 93 17.11 -2.85 -2.63
C LYS A 93 17.02 -1.64 -3.54
N THR A 94 15.85 -1.03 -3.65
CA THR A 94 15.69 0.25 -4.35
C THR A 94 15.06 1.28 -3.44
N ARG A 95 15.40 2.55 -3.66
CA ARG A 95 14.72 3.71 -3.10
C ARG A 95 14.16 4.52 -4.25
N ILE A 96 12.85 4.72 -4.28
CA ILE A 96 12.13 5.48 -5.30
C ILE A 96 11.61 6.76 -4.65
N TYR A 97 11.85 7.90 -5.29
CA TYR A 97 11.50 9.22 -4.76
C TYR A 97 10.22 9.77 -5.44
N GLY A 98 9.27 10.17 -4.60
CA GLY A 98 8.09 10.92 -5.02
C GLY A 98 8.31 12.43 -4.98
N ASP A 99 7.44 13.16 -5.68
CA ASP A 99 7.56 14.61 -5.92
C ASP A 99 7.35 15.47 -4.67
N ASP A 100 6.76 14.89 -3.63
CA ASP A 100 6.49 15.57 -2.37
C ASP A 100 7.49 15.23 -1.27
N GLY A 101 8.61 14.61 -1.64
CA GLY A 101 9.65 14.15 -0.71
C GLY A 101 9.34 12.83 -0.01
N VAL A 102 8.15 12.25 -0.21
CA VAL A 102 7.88 10.88 0.23
C VAL A 102 8.68 9.94 -0.66
N TYR A 103 9.48 9.07 -0.04
CA TYR A 103 10.17 8.00 -0.76
C TYR A 103 9.71 6.61 -0.32
N PHE A 104 9.93 5.63 -1.19
CA PHE A 104 9.63 4.22 -0.97
C PHE A 104 10.91 3.41 -1.03
N VAL A 105 11.18 2.60 0.00
CA VAL A 105 12.26 1.61 -0.01
C VAL A 105 11.66 0.25 -0.28
N VAL A 106 12.08 -0.38 -1.38
CA VAL A 106 11.67 -1.73 -1.77
C VAL A 106 12.85 -2.67 -1.62
N THR A 107 12.60 -3.87 -1.08
CA THR A 107 13.57 -4.96 -1.05
C THR A 107 12.96 -6.23 -1.63
N GLY A 108 13.75 -7.05 -2.29
CA GLY A 108 13.37 -8.38 -2.77
C GLY A 108 14.58 -9.25 -3.13
N GLU A 109 14.31 -10.50 -3.47
CA GLU A 109 15.31 -11.53 -3.70
C GLU A 109 15.92 -11.45 -5.11
N GLU A 110 15.06 -11.19 -6.10
CA GLU A 110 15.43 -11.08 -7.50
C GLU A 110 14.92 -9.77 -8.06
N GLY A 111 15.64 -9.20 -9.03
CA GLY A 111 15.11 -8.10 -9.81
C GLY A 111 15.57 -8.10 -11.25
N ALA A 112 14.89 -7.30 -12.04
CA ALA A 112 15.28 -7.02 -13.41
C ALA A 112 15.07 -5.54 -13.69
N ILE A 113 15.96 -4.94 -14.47
CA ILE A 113 15.78 -3.58 -15.00
C ILE A 113 15.93 -3.60 -16.52
N ASP A 114 14.94 -3.05 -17.22
CA ASP A 114 15.06 -2.80 -18.66
C ASP A 114 15.86 -1.51 -18.86
N VAL A 115 16.98 -1.61 -19.54
CA VAL A 115 17.93 -0.48 -19.69
C VAL A 115 17.36 0.64 -20.57
N LYS A 116 16.40 0.33 -21.45
CA LYS A 116 15.79 1.31 -22.35
C LYS A 116 14.63 2.03 -21.70
N THR A 117 13.72 1.29 -21.07
CA THR A 117 12.52 1.87 -20.45
C THR A 117 12.75 2.33 -19.02
N LYS A 118 13.80 1.82 -18.37
CA LYS A 118 14.12 2.01 -16.94
C LYS A 118 13.07 1.39 -16.01
N ASP A 119 12.19 0.55 -16.55
CA ASP A 119 11.23 -0.19 -15.75
C ASP A 119 11.95 -1.26 -14.93
N MET A 120 11.55 -1.38 -13.66
CA MET A 120 12.13 -2.32 -12.72
C MET A 120 11.09 -3.34 -12.28
N THR A 121 11.45 -4.62 -12.25
CA THR A 121 10.65 -5.67 -11.62
C THR A 121 11.42 -6.24 -10.45
N ILE A 122 10.75 -6.46 -9.31
CA ILE A 122 11.35 -7.05 -8.11
C ILE A 122 10.44 -8.18 -7.63
N LYS A 123 11.02 -9.35 -7.33
CA LYS A 123 10.32 -10.57 -6.95
C LYS A 123 10.93 -11.23 -5.72
N GLY A 124 10.12 -12.06 -5.05
CA GLY A 124 10.50 -12.86 -3.90
C GLY A 124 10.50 -12.04 -2.60
N GLU A 125 9.57 -12.37 -1.70
CA GLU A 125 9.43 -11.75 -0.37
C GLU A 125 9.51 -10.21 -0.40
N VAL A 126 8.83 -9.62 -1.38
CA VAL A 126 8.92 -8.18 -1.64
C VAL A 126 8.37 -7.41 -0.46
N LYS A 127 9.19 -6.51 0.08
CA LYS A 127 8.81 -5.61 1.16
C LYS A 127 9.00 -4.17 0.72
N ILE A 128 7.92 -3.40 0.80
CA ILE A 128 7.87 -1.99 0.43
C ILE A 128 7.64 -1.20 1.72
N ARG A 129 8.48 -0.19 1.99
CA ARG A 129 8.32 0.72 3.13
C ARG A 129 8.28 2.15 2.61
N SER A 130 7.22 2.88 2.89
CA SER A 130 7.20 4.31 2.65
C SER A 130 7.89 5.05 3.80
N SER A 131 8.45 6.22 3.50
CA SER A 131 9.06 7.11 4.47
C SER A 131 8.09 7.62 5.55
N ASN A 132 6.79 7.64 5.27
CA ASN A 132 5.74 7.98 6.22
C ASN A 132 5.18 6.77 7.01
N GLY A 133 5.87 5.63 6.99
CA GLY A 133 5.62 4.53 7.93
C GLY A 133 4.71 3.40 7.46
N TYR A 134 4.14 3.48 6.24
CA TYR A 134 3.40 2.35 5.67
C TYR A 134 4.35 1.23 5.24
N VAL A 135 3.93 -0.01 5.46
CA VAL A 135 4.66 -1.21 5.08
C VAL A 135 3.76 -2.12 4.28
N PHE A 136 4.19 -2.53 3.09
CA PHE A 136 3.50 -3.50 2.25
C PHE A 136 4.37 -4.74 2.05
N LYS A 137 3.72 -5.89 1.94
CA LYS A 137 4.33 -7.17 1.54
C LYS A 137 3.54 -7.80 0.40
N THR A 138 4.26 -8.32 -0.59
CA THR A 138 3.74 -8.97 -1.81
C THR A 138 4.82 -9.93 -2.35
N ASP A 139 4.50 -10.73 -3.37
CA ASP A 139 5.48 -11.62 -4.01
C ASP A 139 6.22 -10.94 -5.17
N GLU A 140 5.60 -9.93 -5.78
CA GLU A 140 6.13 -9.23 -6.96
C GLU A 140 5.66 -7.77 -6.98
N MET A 141 6.52 -6.90 -7.51
CA MET A 141 6.19 -5.52 -7.87
C MET A 141 6.90 -5.09 -9.17
N THR A 142 6.32 -4.13 -9.88
CA THR A 142 6.91 -3.44 -11.04
C THR A 142 6.88 -1.92 -10.84
N TYR A 143 7.99 -1.24 -11.09
CA TYR A 143 8.07 0.20 -11.16
C TYR A 143 8.14 0.60 -12.63
N HIS A 144 7.22 1.45 -13.05
CA HIS A 144 7.16 1.99 -14.39
C HIS A 144 7.74 3.41 -14.38
N SER A 145 8.90 3.62 -15.02
CA SER A 145 9.62 4.89 -14.91
C SER A 145 8.96 6.02 -15.70
N GLN A 146 8.31 5.70 -16.83
CA GLN A 146 7.68 6.72 -17.66
C GLN A 146 6.53 7.44 -16.94
N ASN A 147 5.65 6.68 -16.28
CA ASN A 147 4.47 7.21 -15.58
C ASN A 147 4.70 7.35 -14.06
N ARG A 148 5.83 6.85 -13.55
CA ARG A 148 6.23 6.89 -12.13
C ARG A 148 5.23 6.20 -11.20
N PHE A 149 4.81 5.01 -11.59
CA PHE A 149 3.95 4.15 -10.78
C PHE A 149 4.71 2.93 -10.25
N LEU A 150 4.50 2.64 -8.97
CA LEU A 150 4.81 1.34 -8.39
C LEU A 150 3.54 0.50 -8.40
N MET A 151 3.58 -0.68 -9.01
CA MET A 151 2.47 -1.62 -9.11
C MET A 151 2.84 -2.95 -8.46
N ALA A 152 1.94 -3.51 -7.66
CA ALA A 152 2.03 -4.88 -7.14
C ALA A 152 0.70 -5.60 -7.43
N PRO A 153 0.57 -6.32 -8.56
CA PRO A 153 -0.72 -6.82 -9.04
C PRO A 153 -1.29 -7.98 -8.21
N LEU A 154 -0.45 -8.63 -7.40
CA LEU A 154 -0.79 -9.81 -6.61
C LEU A 154 -1.45 -9.45 -5.27
N ALA A 155 -1.63 -10.46 -4.42
CA ALA A 155 -2.11 -10.26 -3.06
C ALA A 155 -1.13 -9.40 -2.28
N VAL A 156 -1.65 -8.46 -1.48
CA VAL A 156 -0.87 -7.54 -0.68
C VAL A 156 -1.33 -7.59 0.77
N THR A 157 -0.36 -7.54 1.67
CA THR A 157 -0.61 -7.27 3.09
C THR A 157 0.01 -5.93 3.44
N MET A 158 -0.72 -5.09 4.16
CA MET A 158 -0.32 -3.74 4.52
C MET A 158 -0.44 -3.51 6.03
N TRP A 159 0.53 -2.79 6.57
CA TRP A 159 0.50 -2.21 7.90
C TRP A 159 0.68 -0.70 7.77
N GLY A 160 -0.24 0.06 8.38
CA GLY A 160 -0.11 1.50 8.49
C GLY A 160 0.94 1.91 9.54
N PRO A 161 1.16 3.21 9.72
CA PRO A 161 1.95 3.74 10.83
C PRO A 161 1.48 3.17 12.16
N ARG A 162 2.42 2.99 13.09
CA ARG A 162 2.12 2.54 14.44
C ARG A 162 1.75 3.74 15.29
N ASP A 163 0.67 3.60 16.05
CA ASP A 163 0.35 4.55 17.11
C ASP A 163 1.32 4.44 18.29
N ASP A 164 1.18 5.36 19.25
CA ASP A 164 1.98 5.42 20.47
C ASP A 164 1.88 4.17 21.36
N GLN A 165 0.85 3.34 21.16
CA GLN A 165 0.66 2.04 21.81
C GLN A 165 1.17 0.87 20.95
N GLY A 166 1.72 1.14 19.77
CA GLY A 166 2.26 0.15 18.85
C GLY A 166 1.22 -0.56 17.97
N HIS A 167 -0.05 -0.18 18.04
CA HIS A 167 -1.09 -0.73 17.15
C HIS A 167 -1.03 -0.03 15.79
N SER A 168 -1.47 -0.72 14.74
CA SER A 168 -1.51 -0.18 13.38
C SER A 168 -2.80 -0.62 12.69
N LEU A 169 -3.22 0.11 11.67
CA LEU A 169 -4.16 -0.44 10.71
C LEU A 169 -3.48 -1.63 10.00
N PHE A 170 -4.10 -2.80 10.05
CA PHE A 170 -3.73 -3.96 9.26
C PHE A 170 -4.70 -4.14 8.09
N LEU A 171 -4.21 -4.53 6.92
CA LEU A 171 -5.05 -4.73 5.75
C LEU A 171 -4.54 -5.86 4.88
N LYS A 172 -5.47 -6.65 4.32
CA LYS A 172 -5.25 -7.55 3.19
C LYS A 172 -6.07 -7.09 2.00
N GLY A 173 -5.54 -7.29 0.80
CA GLY A 173 -6.24 -7.04 -0.45
C GLY A 173 -5.45 -7.57 -1.64
N ARG A 174 -5.79 -7.11 -2.83
CA ARG A 174 -5.09 -7.43 -4.08
C ARG A 174 -4.90 -6.18 -4.91
N SER A 175 -3.84 -6.16 -5.72
CA SER A 175 -3.48 -5.04 -6.58
C SER A 175 -3.23 -3.77 -5.78
N MET A 176 -1.96 -3.56 -5.41
CA MET A 176 -1.50 -2.29 -4.87
C MET A 176 -0.89 -1.42 -5.96
N GLU A 177 -1.10 -0.13 -5.84
CA GLU A 177 -0.54 0.89 -6.71
C GLU A 177 -0.07 2.08 -5.87
N ALA A 178 1.10 2.63 -6.15
CA ALA A 178 1.55 3.89 -5.60
C ALA A 178 1.97 4.84 -6.73
N ASP A 179 1.35 6.01 -6.75
CA ASP A 179 1.66 7.09 -7.70
C ASP A 179 2.72 7.99 -7.07
N MET A 180 3.92 8.06 -7.66
CA MET A 180 5.00 8.88 -7.10
C MET A 180 4.77 10.39 -7.29
N SER A 181 3.85 10.81 -8.15
CA SER A 181 3.54 12.22 -8.41
C SER A 181 2.60 12.78 -7.33
N SER A 182 1.64 11.97 -6.89
CA SER A 182 0.67 12.34 -5.84
C SER A 182 0.99 11.76 -4.46
N SER A 183 1.94 10.82 -4.39
CA SER A 183 2.25 9.98 -3.22
C SER A 183 1.03 9.28 -2.65
N GLN A 184 0.09 8.94 -3.52
CA GLN A 184 -1.12 8.23 -3.16
C GLN A 184 -0.90 6.73 -3.35
N MET A 185 -1.21 5.96 -2.31
CA MET A 185 -1.17 4.50 -2.33
C MET A 185 -2.61 3.97 -2.37
N ARG A 186 -2.87 2.96 -3.20
CA ARG A 186 -4.17 2.34 -3.39
C ARG A 186 -4.06 0.83 -3.27
N VAL A 187 -5.04 0.20 -2.64
CA VAL A 187 -5.28 -1.25 -2.73
C VAL A 187 -6.67 -1.43 -3.33
N ASN A 188 -6.75 -2.05 -4.51
CA ASN A 188 -7.89 -1.88 -5.41
C ASN A 188 -8.96 -2.97 -5.33
N LYS A 189 -8.67 -4.11 -4.68
CA LYS A 189 -9.59 -5.26 -4.67
C LYS A 189 -9.56 -6.00 -3.34
N GLU A 190 -10.71 -6.56 -2.98
CA GLU A 190 -10.88 -7.50 -1.87
C GLU A 190 -10.34 -6.98 -0.53
N VAL A 191 -10.55 -5.69 -0.27
CA VAL A 191 -9.99 -5.03 0.90
C VAL A 191 -10.66 -5.55 2.17
N LYS A 192 -9.84 -6.06 3.09
CA LYS A 192 -10.21 -6.46 4.45
C LYS A 192 -9.23 -5.80 5.42
N GLY A 193 -9.73 -4.88 6.23
CA GLY A 193 -8.96 -4.14 7.22
C GLY A 193 -9.30 -4.56 8.64
N GLU A 194 -8.34 -4.37 9.55
CA GLU A 194 -8.49 -4.52 10.99
C GLU A 194 -7.77 -3.36 11.67
N LYS A 195 -8.48 -2.65 12.56
CA LYS A 195 -7.86 -1.66 13.45
C LYS A 195 -8.18 -2.04 14.90
N VAL A 196 -7.11 -2.20 15.67
CA VAL A 196 -7.19 -2.37 17.13
C VAL A 196 -7.15 -0.99 17.77
N PHE A 197 -8.14 -0.72 18.62
CA PHE A 197 -8.24 0.46 19.47
C PHE A 197 -7.76 0.13 20.90
N PRO A 198 -7.53 1.14 21.75
CA PRO A 198 -7.28 0.94 23.17
C PRO A 198 -8.35 0.01 23.81
N LYS A 199 -7.97 -0.72 24.87
CA LYS A 199 -8.80 -1.75 25.52
C LYS A 199 -9.14 -2.95 24.62
N ALA A 200 -8.33 -3.21 23.60
CA ALA A 200 -8.46 -4.35 22.68
C ALA A 200 -9.80 -4.40 21.92
N LYS A 201 -10.44 -3.25 21.71
CA LYS A 201 -11.61 -3.17 20.83
C LYS A 201 -11.17 -3.25 19.38
N VAL A 202 -11.82 -4.10 18.60
CA VAL A 202 -11.44 -4.37 17.21
C VAL A 202 -12.51 -3.83 16.27
N LEU A 203 -12.06 -3.08 15.26
CA LEU A 203 -12.86 -2.65 14.13
C LEU A 203 -12.44 -3.44 12.89
N LEU A 204 -13.37 -4.19 12.33
CA LEU A 204 -13.18 -4.89 11.06
C LEU A 204 -13.77 -4.05 9.93
N ILE A 205 -13.04 -3.95 8.82
CA ILE A 205 -13.40 -3.11 7.67
C ILE A 205 -13.41 -3.98 6.42
N ARG A 206 -14.41 -3.81 5.57
CA ARG A 206 -14.44 -4.39 4.21
C ARG A 206 -14.81 -3.31 3.22
N SER A 207 -14.17 -3.31 2.06
CA SER A 207 -14.48 -2.40 0.96
C SER A 207 -13.97 -2.96 -0.37
N GLN A 208 -14.33 -2.29 -1.47
CA GLN A 208 -13.74 -2.59 -2.77
C GLN A 208 -12.31 -2.05 -2.85
N GLN A 209 -12.10 -0.82 -2.38
CA GLN A 209 -10.82 -0.12 -2.46
C GLN A 209 -10.44 0.52 -1.11
N ALA A 210 -9.14 0.65 -0.86
CA ALA A 210 -8.58 1.51 0.16
C ALA A 210 -7.52 2.44 -0.43
N ILE A 211 -7.52 3.68 0.03
CA ILE A 211 -6.69 4.77 -0.47
C ILE A 211 -6.00 5.42 0.72
N PHE A 212 -4.69 5.59 0.61
CA PHE A 212 -3.82 6.19 1.62
C PHE A 212 -3.02 7.32 0.99
N SER A 213 -2.75 8.37 1.76
CA SER A 213 -1.92 9.48 1.30
C SER A 213 -0.55 9.46 1.96
N GLY A 214 0.47 9.80 1.18
CA GLY A 214 1.78 10.20 1.64
C GLY A 214 1.77 11.48 2.50
N LYS A 215 0.79 12.36 2.26
CA LYS A 215 0.71 13.74 2.78
C LYS A 215 -0.26 13.91 3.94
N SER A 216 -1.43 13.29 3.84
CA SER A 216 -2.43 13.33 4.91
C SER A 216 -2.39 12.05 5.74
N ASN A 217 -2.42 12.17 7.06
CA ASN A 217 -2.66 11.03 7.95
C ASN A 217 -4.16 10.67 7.88
N SER A 218 -4.61 10.20 6.71
CA SER A 218 -5.97 9.73 6.47
C SER A 218 -5.97 8.45 5.64
N ALA A 219 -6.98 7.62 5.89
CA ALA A 219 -7.26 6.43 5.11
C ALA A 219 -8.70 6.49 4.63
N ARG A 220 -8.92 6.26 3.34
CA ARG A 220 -10.25 6.28 2.72
C ARG A 220 -10.59 4.91 2.17
N PHE A 221 -11.70 4.36 2.60
CA PHE A 221 -12.26 3.10 2.12
C PHE A 221 -13.45 3.42 1.22
N VAL A 222 -13.52 2.80 0.04
CA VAL A 222 -14.49 3.13 -1.01
C VAL A 222 -15.12 1.87 -1.57
N GLY A 223 -16.42 1.96 -1.87
CA GLY A 223 -17.21 0.91 -2.50
C GLY A 223 -17.72 -0.09 -1.47
N ASP A 224 -19.02 -0.04 -1.21
CA ASP A 224 -19.77 -0.91 -0.30
C ASP A 224 -19.04 -1.15 1.02
N VAL A 225 -18.68 -0.06 1.70
CA VAL A 225 -17.93 -0.13 2.94
C VAL A 225 -18.79 -0.77 4.02
N VAL A 226 -18.26 -1.79 4.67
CA VAL A 226 -18.84 -2.42 5.85
C VAL A 226 -17.83 -2.34 6.98
N MET A 227 -18.28 -1.83 8.13
CA MET A 227 -17.49 -1.70 9.34
C MET A 227 -18.21 -2.40 10.49
N ASP A 228 -17.56 -3.39 11.09
CA ASP A 228 -18.07 -4.13 12.25
C ASP A 228 -17.26 -3.74 13.49
N TYR A 229 -17.92 -3.22 14.51
CA TYR A 229 -17.33 -2.79 15.77
C TYR A 229 -18.21 -3.23 16.95
N GLU A 230 -17.70 -4.14 17.77
CA GLU A 230 -18.48 -4.81 18.83
C GLU A 230 -19.77 -5.44 18.29
N THR A 231 -20.94 -4.93 18.67
CA THR A 231 -22.26 -5.38 18.14
C THR A 231 -22.81 -4.49 17.03
N MET A 232 -22.12 -3.39 16.73
CA MET A 232 -22.54 -2.42 15.73
C MET A 232 -21.97 -2.77 14.36
N ARG A 233 -22.85 -2.72 13.35
CA ARG A 233 -22.48 -2.73 11.93
C ARG A 233 -22.83 -1.40 11.30
N ILE A 234 -21.85 -0.76 10.68
CA ILE A 234 -21.99 0.48 9.91
C ILE A 234 -21.74 0.15 8.43
N THR A 235 -22.62 0.62 7.55
CA THR A 235 -22.49 0.46 6.11
C THR A 235 -22.65 1.80 5.41
N GLY A 236 -21.94 2.00 4.31
CA GLY A 236 -22.09 3.17 3.45
C GLY A 236 -21.19 3.08 2.20
N PRO A 237 -21.36 4.00 1.24
CA PRO A 237 -20.50 4.03 0.05
C PRO A 237 -19.02 4.26 0.34
N GLU A 238 -18.72 5.04 1.39
CA GLU A 238 -17.37 5.50 1.69
C GLU A 238 -17.18 5.73 3.19
N ALA A 239 -16.00 5.39 3.70
CA ALA A 239 -15.53 5.77 5.03
C ALA A 239 -14.16 6.44 4.99
N ILE A 240 -14.01 7.56 5.68
CA ILE A 240 -12.77 8.35 5.79
C ILE A 240 -12.32 8.33 7.24
N PHE A 241 -11.14 7.79 7.48
CA PHE A 241 -10.46 7.76 8.77
C PHE A 241 -9.48 8.92 8.84
N GLU A 242 -9.61 9.74 9.88
CA GLU A 242 -8.66 10.81 10.18
C GLU A 242 -7.82 10.42 11.39
N TYR A 243 -6.50 10.48 11.23
CA TYR A 243 -5.55 10.16 12.30
C TYR A 243 -4.93 11.43 12.89
N ALA A 244 -4.60 11.38 14.17
CA ALA A 244 -3.88 12.45 14.85
C ALA A 244 -2.41 12.50 14.38
N GLN A 245 -1.94 13.68 13.95
CA GLN A 245 -0.62 13.86 13.32
C GLN A 245 0.59 13.37 14.16
N LYS A 246 0.48 13.37 15.50
CA LYS A 246 1.60 13.04 16.39
C LYS A 246 1.56 11.61 16.93
N THR A 247 0.38 11.01 17.00
CA THR A 247 0.18 9.74 17.71
C THR A 247 -0.38 8.66 16.81
N ASP A 248 -0.76 8.97 15.56
CA ASP A 248 -1.41 8.05 14.62
C ASP A 248 -2.64 7.32 15.19
N LEU A 249 -3.26 7.89 16.22
CA LEU A 249 -4.55 7.46 16.76
C LEU A 249 -5.68 7.92 15.85
N VAL A 250 -6.70 7.08 15.66
CA VAL A 250 -7.89 7.44 14.88
C VAL A 250 -8.69 8.48 15.67
N LYS A 251 -8.71 9.72 15.18
CA LYS A 251 -9.44 10.84 15.79
C LYS A 251 -10.92 10.79 15.43
N SER A 252 -11.23 10.51 14.18
CA SER A 252 -12.60 10.47 13.70
C SER A 252 -12.74 9.53 12.50
N VAL A 253 -13.94 8.97 12.34
CA VAL A 253 -14.35 8.27 11.12
C VAL A 253 -15.60 8.93 10.57
N GLN A 254 -15.56 9.33 9.32
CA GLN A 254 -16.70 9.88 8.60
C GLN A 254 -17.21 8.84 7.61
N VAL A 255 -18.50 8.56 7.61
CA VAL A 255 -19.17 7.69 6.63
C VAL A 255 -20.16 8.54 5.86
N VAL A 256 -20.10 8.51 4.53
CA VAL A 256 -20.82 9.48 3.67
C VAL A 256 -21.55 8.78 2.53
N GLY A 257 -22.67 9.37 2.10
CA GLY A 257 -23.39 8.96 0.89
C GLY A 257 -24.57 8.01 1.12
N GLY A 258 -25.11 7.95 2.34
CA GLY A 258 -26.21 7.04 2.69
C GLY A 258 -25.73 5.96 3.64
N VAL A 259 -25.68 6.31 4.92
CA VAL A 259 -25.21 5.46 6.01
C VAL A 259 -26.36 4.63 6.55
N ARG A 260 -26.10 3.36 6.83
CA ARG A 260 -26.97 2.53 7.67
C ARG A 260 -26.17 1.96 8.83
N VAL A 261 -26.77 1.98 10.01
CA VAL A 261 -26.19 1.42 11.22
C VAL A 261 -27.19 0.45 11.82
N SER A 262 -26.72 -0.69 12.29
CA SER A 262 -27.51 -1.63 13.09
C SER A 262 -26.72 -2.05 14.33
N ASP A 263 -27.37 -2.08 15.48
CA ASP A 263 -26.79 -2.55 16.74
C ASP A 263 -27.87 -3.23 17.58
N ARG A 264 -27.78 -4.55 17.75
CA ARG A 264 -28.75 -5.39 18.49
C ARG A 264 -30.22 -5.13 18.09
N ASP A 265 -30.92 -4.30 18.86
CA ASP A 265 -32.34 -3.93 18.73
C ASP A 265 -32.57 -2.55 18.06
N LYS A 266 -31.49 -1.89 17.64
CA LYS A 266 -31.49 -0.53 17.10
C LYS A 266 -31.02 -0.51 15.67
N TRP A 267 -31.57 0.41 14.90
CA TRP A 267 -31.02 0.75 13.60
C TRP A 267 -31.19 2.22 13.29
N ALA A 268 -30.27 2.75 12.47
CA ALA A 268 -30.27 4.14 12.07
C ALA A 268 -29.92 4.27 10.58
N THR A 269 -30.45 5.32 9.96
CA THR A 269 -30.08 5.74 8.61
C THR A 269 -29.84 7.23 8.58
N SER A 270 -28.88 7.69 7.78
CA SER A 270 -28.61 9.11 7.58
C SER A 270 -27.85 9.34 6.28
N GLN A 271 -27.74 10.57 5.80
CA GLN A 271 -26.85 10.86 4.67
C GLN A 271 -25.38 10.69 5.06
N ASN A 272 -25.01 11.20 6.23
CA ASN A 272 -23.64 11.16 6.74
C ASN A 272 -23.63 10.75 8.22
N MET A 273 -22.54 10.15 8.66
CA MET A 273 -22.28 9.80 10.05
C MET A 273 -20.84 10.14 10.42
N ASN A 274 -20.64 10.83 11.53
CA ASN A 274 -19.32 11.07 12.10
C ASN A 274 -19.21 10.31 13.42
N VAL A 275 -18.13 9.55 13.57
CA VAL A 275 -17.86 8.71 14.73
C VAL A 275 -16.57 9.16 15.40
N ASN A 276 -16.61 9.32 16.71
CA ASN A 276 -15.43 9.38 17.55
C ASN A 276 -15.49 8.21 18.54
N PHE A 277 -14.67 7.20 18.31
CA PHE A 277 -14.65 5.96 19.09
C PHE A 277 -14.10 6.15 20.51
N ASP A 278 -13.21 7.13 20.73
CA ASP A 278 -12.64 7.40 22.05
C ASP A 278 -13.66 8.09 22.98
N LEU A 279 -14.49 8.96 22.39
CA LEU A 279 -15.52 9.71 23.10
C LEU A 279 -16.88 8.99 23.11
N ASP A 280 -16.98 7.78 22.52
CA ASP A 280 -18.23 7.05 22.26
C ASP A 280 -19.34 7.99 21.72
N ARG A 281 -18.97 8.85 20.77
CA ARG A 281 -19.82 9.90 20.19
C ARG A 281 -20.13 9.62 18.73
N TYR A 282 -21.43 9.61 18.41
CA TYR A 282 -21.95 9.31 17.07
C TYR A 282 -22.88 10.43 16.61
N VAL A 283 -22.60 11.03 15.47
CA VAL A 283 -23.38 12.14 14.92
C VAL A 283 -23.95 11.74 13.57
N PHE A 284 -25.27 11.73 13.46
CA PHE A 284 -25.98 11.42 12.24
C PHE A 284 -26.55 12.70 11.63
N ARG A 285 -26.34 12.92 10.33
CA ARG A 285 -26.77 14.14 9.62
C ARG A 285 -27.42 13.85 8.27
N GLY A 286 -28.23 14.79 7.81
CA GLY A 286 -28.91 14.72 6.53
C GLY A 286 -30.11 13.78 6.62
N SER A 287 -31.11 14.23 7.36
CA SER A 287 -32.36 13.51 7.64
C SER A 287 -32.16 12.16 8.36
N PRO A 288 -31.46 12.15 9.51
CA PRO A 288 -31.32 10.95 10.30
C PRO A 288 -32.66 10.39 10.77
N ARG A 289 -32.78 9.06 10.69
CA ARG A 289 -33.87 8.27 11.27
C ARG A 289 -33.27 7.20 12.14
N VAL A 290 -33.67 7.15 13.40
CA VAL A 290 -33.28 6.09 14.33
C VAL A 290 -34.52 5.40 14.83
N VAL A 291 -34.50 4.07 14.83
CA VAL A 291 -35.57 3.24 15.36
C VAL A 291 -34.99 2.34 16.44
N GLN A 292 -35.64 2.32 17.59
CA GLN A 292 -35.35 1.40 18.68
C GLN A 292 -36.66 0.80 19.17
N ASN A 293 -36.82 -0.52 19.05
CA ASN A 293 -38.08 -1.19 19.33
C ASN A 293 -39.23 -0.55 18.52
N ASN A 294 -40.17 0.11 19.19
CA ASN A 294 -41.30 0.81 18.56
C ASN A 294 -41.12 2.34 18.52
N ASP A 295 -40.04 2.87 19.08
CA ASP A 295 -39.80 4.31 19.14
C ASP A 295 -38.99 4.75 17.91
N GLU A 296 -39.39 5.89 17.34
CA GLU A 296 -38.73 6.49 16.18
C GLU A 296 -38.29 7.91 16.49
N LEU A 297 -37.01 8.20 16.20
CA LEU A 297 -36.41 9.52 16.30
C LEU A 297 -36.08 10.05 14.91
N LEU A 298 -36.61 11.22 14.59
CA LEU A 298 -36.35 11.96 13.36
C LEU A 298 -35.86 13.37 13.69
N GLY A 299 -34.92 13.86 12.88
CA GLY A 299 -34.42 15.23 12.98
C GLY A 299 -33.58 15.62 11.77
N GLU A 300 -32.88 16.75 11.86
CA GLU A 300 -31.83 17.11 10.88
C GLU A 300 -30.45 16.62 11.33
N GLU A 301 -30.23 16.55 12.64
CA GLU A 301 -29.05 16.00 13.29
C GLU A 301 -29.47 15.22 14.55
N ILE A 302 -28.91 14.02 14.73
CA ILE A 302 -29.07 13.22 15.95
C ILE A 302 -27.67 12.90 16.48
N VAL A 303 -27.43 13.21 17.76
CA VAL A 303 -26.16 12.98 18.44
C VAL A 303 -26.35 11.98 19.56
N PHE A 304 -25.62 10.87 19.51
CA PHE A 304 -25.48 9.94 20.63
C PHE A 304 -24.18 10.24 21.35
N LEU A 305 -24.26 10.35 22.67
CA LEU A 305 -23.13 10.58 23.56
C LEU A 305 -23.06 9.43 24.57
N ASP A 306 -21.88 9.23 25.16
CA ASP A 306 -21.66 8.27 26.24
C ASP A 306 -22.09 6.83 25.88
N GLY A 307 -21.87 6.41 24.62
CA GLY A 307 -22.29 5.10 24.12
C GLY A 307 -23.80 4.99 23.89
N GLY A 308 -24.47 6.12 23.68
CA GLY A 308 -25.92 6.21 23.46
C GLY A 308 -26.76 6.32 24.73
N ARG A 309 -26.14 6.55 25.89
CA ARG A 309 -26.85 6.85 27.15
C ARG A 309 -27.52 8.23 27.15
N LYS A 310 -27.01 9.14 26.33
CA LYS A 310 -27.61 10.47 26.10
C LYS A 310 -27.83 10.67 24.61
N VAL A 311 -28.96 11.29 24.28
CA VAL A 311 -29.35 11.57 22.90
C VAL A 311 -29.80 13.02 22.79
N GLU A 312 -29.24 13.72 21.82
CA GLU A 312 -29.66 15.08 21.44
C GLU A 312 -30.23 15.03 20.03
N VAL A 313 -31.42 15.61 19.84
CA VAL A 313 -32.09 15.67 18.53
C VAL A 313 -32.30 17.13 18.16
N PHE A 314 -31.69 17.55 17.06
CA PHE A 314 -31.82 18.90 16.54
C PHE A 314 -32.93 18.95 15.49
N LYS A 315 -33.85 19.92 15.67
CA LYS A 315 -35.07 20.08 14.86
C LYS A 315 -35.91 18.79 14.80
N ALA A 316 -36.19 18.26 15.99
CA ALA A 316 -36.94 17.02 16.16
C ALA A 316 -38.32 17.07 15.49
N LYS A 317 -38.70 15.98 14.82
CA LYS A 317 -40.07 15.70 14.39
C LYS A 317 -40.50 14.37 14.99
N ALA A 318 -41.06 14.39 16.20
CA ALA A 318 -41.56 13.16 16.81
C ALA A 318 -42.91 12.77 16.21
N LYS A 319 -43.07 11.50 15.82
CA LYS A 319 -44.38 10.86 15.74
C LYS A 319 -44.52 10.02 17.01
N VAL A 320 -45.41 10.42 17.90
CA VAL A 320 -45.81 9.60 19.05
C VAL A 320 -47.02 8.80 18.61
N ASP A 321 -47.00 7.47 18.81
CA ASP A 321 -48.17 6.63 18.58
C ASP A 321 -49.28 7.01 19.58
N ASP A 322 -50.42 7.48 19.07
CA ASP A 322 -51.58 7.95 19.86
C ASP A 322 -52.28 6.83 20.67
N LEU A 323 -51.83 5.57 20.57
CA LEU A 323 -52.47 4.42 21.22
C LEU A 323 -52.15 4.26 22.72
N ARG A 324 -51.47 5.21 23.35
CA ARG A 324 -51.12 5.15 24.79
C ARG A 324 -51.87 6.12 25.70
N LEU A 325 -52.79 6.93 25.17
CA LEU A 325 -53.57 7.90 25.97
C LEU A 325 -54.93 7.40 26.48
N GLU A 326 -55.38 6.20 26.10
CA GLU A 326 -56.65 5.65 26.60
C GLU A 326 -56.48 4.59 27.69
N ARG A 327 -55.74 4.86 28.78
CA ARG A 327 -55.88 4.12 30.06
C ARG A 327 -55.56 4.99 31.27
N THR A 328 -56.18 6.16 31.36
CA THR A 328 -56.46 6.78 32.66
C THR A 328 -57.57 7.81 32.47
N ASN A 329 -58.82 7.35 32.64
CA ASN A 329 -59.92 8.05 33.29
C ASN A 329 -61.01 7.02 33.59
#